data_AF-A0A2G6J7V2-F1
#
_entry.id   AF-A0A2G6J7V2-F1
#
_cell.length_a   1.000
_cell.length_b   1.000
_cell.length_c   1.000
_cell.angle_alpha   90.00
_cell.angle_beta   90.00
_cell.angle_gamma   90.00
#
_symmetry.space_group_name_H-M   'P 1'
#
loop_
_entity.id
_entity.type
_entity.pdbx_description
1 polymer ?
#
loop_
_entity_poly.entity_id
_entity_poly.type
_entity_poly.pdbx_seq_one_letter_code
_entity_poly.pdbx_strand_id
1 'polypeptide(L)'
;MRIVCPVIFALLTLAICPQSVTAKPRLLRRSHAWSSHLIRGRPFQQNPNKRVSVHTRRGKKAKTVYYRRHVSFMQRVSFMQRVLQLAVDPAHRKVTPNSRREAFIGATLEARGRLPGPIKREATGKSEFTDARGVNWDVKGFHSNFPQHKGGFLLPRAVSKLRKELNGGENVILDTKNLNKPHQRALKREIKRNGWEKRIIWFP
;
A
#
# COMPACT_ATOMS: atom_id res chain seq x y z
N MET A 1 16.23 27.68 54.24
CA MET A 1 16.53 28.81 53.33
C MET A 1 15.30 29.10 52.51
N ARG A 2 14.73 30.29 52.69
CA ARG A 2 13.63 30.86 51.92
C ARG A 2 14.22 31.59 50.73
N ILE A 3 13.73 31.36 49.51
CA ILE A 3 13.64 32.41 48.47
C ILE A 3 12.32 32.19 47.74
N VAL A 4 11.49 33.22 47.82
CA VAL A 4 10.21 33.43 47.13
C VAL A 4 10.52 34.36 45.94
N CYS A 5 9.55 34.48 45.03
CA CYS A 5 9.26 35.68 44.22
C CYS A 5 9.72 35.72 42.73
N PRO A 6 9.03 36.48 41.84
CA PRO A 6 8.01 35.93 40.92
C PRO A 6 7.94 36.63 39.52
N VAL A 7 6.89 36.29 38.74
CA VAL A 7 6.19 37.14 37.72
C VAL A 7 7.03 37.53 36.47
N ILE A 8 6.54 37.38 35.24
CA ILE A 8 5.91 38.46 34.46
C ILE A 8 5.15 37.88 33.24
N PHE A 9 3.91 38.37 33.12
CA PHE A 9 3.00 38.34 31.98
C PHE A 9 3.55 39.13 30.78
N ALA A 10 3.36 38.65 29.55
CA ALA A 10 3.23 39.54 28.39
C ALA A 10 2.39 38.87 27.29
N LEU A 11 1.11 39.25 27.30
CA LEU A 11 0.23 39.25 26.13
C LEU A 11 0.76 40.29 25.12
N LEU A 12 0.88 39.90 23.85
CA LEU A 12 0.82 40.88 22.76
C LEU A 12 0.06 40.29 21.56
N THR A 13 -1.23 40.61 21.53
CA THR A 13 -2.11 40.60 20.36
C THR A 13 -1.94 41.91 19.59
N LEU A 14 -1.54 41.83 18.31
CA LEU A 14 -1.82 42.81 17.24
C LEU A 14 -1.78 42.00 15.92
N ALA A 15 -2.89 41.70 15.23
CA ALA A 15 -3.81 42.58 14.49
C ALA A 15 -3.36 42.83 13.02
N ILE A 16 -4.26 42.44 12.08
CA ILE A 16 -4.59 43.14 10.80
C ILE A 16 -3.55 42.97 9.65
N CYS A 17 -3.85 42.67 8.38
CA CYS A 17 -5.05 42.63 7.54
C CYS A 17 -4.80 41.69 6.33
N PRO A 18 -5.83 41.22 5.62
CA PRO A 18 -5.72 40.44 4.39
C PRO A 18 -5.67 41.36 3.14
N GLN A 19 -4.95 40.94 2.10
CA GLN A 19 -5.15 41.49 0.75
C GLN A 19 -5.45 40.35 -0.22
N SER A 20 -6.75 40.16 -0.42
CA SER A 20 -7.35 39.58 -1.61
C SER A 20 -7.14 40.53 -2.79
N VAL A 21 -6.52 40.05 -3.85
CA VAL A 21 -6.59 40.72 -5.16
C VAL A 21 -7.24 39.74 -6.14
N THR A 22 -8.54 39.94 -6.31
CA THR A 22 -9.35 39.35 -7.38
C THR A 22 -9.07 40.10 -8.67
N ALA A 23 -8.60 39.39 -9.70
CA ALA A 23 -8.48 39.95 -11.04
C ALA A 23 -8.88 38.91 -12.11
N LYS A 24 -10.16 38.95 -12.49
CA LYS A 24 -10.70 38.67 -13.84
C LYS A 24 -11.82 39.70 -14.02
N PRO A 25 -12.01 40.34 -15.20
CA PRO A 25 -12.13 39.63 -16.48
C PRO A 25 -11.56 40.38 -17.70
N ARG A 26 -11.22 39.65 -18.78
CA ARG A 26 -11.29 40.26 -20.13
C ARG A 26 -11.80 39.24 -21.13
N LEU A 27 -13.08 39.40 -21.42
CA LEU A 27 -13.76 38.82 -22.57
C LEU A 27 -13.13 39.40 -23.84
N LEU A 28 -12.55 38.55 -24.67
CA LEU A 28 -12.34 38.84 -26.07
C LEU A 28 -13.26 37.91 -26.87
N ARG A 29 -14.38 38.50 -27.30
CA ARG A 29 -15.15 38.02 -28.43
C ARG A 29 -14.24 38.03 -29.66
N ARG A 30 -14.11 36.89 -30.33
CA ARG A 30 -14.10 36.86 -31.79
C ARG A 30 -14.69 35.53 -32.28
N SER A 31 -15.77 35.72 -33.02
CA SER A 31 -16.54 34.79 -33.82
C SER A 31 -15.68 34.04 -34.83
N HIS A 32 -15.82 32.71 -34.89
CA HIS A 32 -15.95 32.01 -36.16
C HIS A 32 -16.90 30.82 -35.96
N ALA A 33 -18.05 30.94 -36.61
CA ALA A 33 -18.99 29.85 -36.81
C ALA A 33 -18.37 28.83 -37.77
N TRP A 34 -18.19 27.59 -37.31
CA TRP A 34 -18.14 26.42 -38.19
C TRP A 34 -19.19 25.44 -37.70
N SER A 35 -20.13 25.19 -38.59
CA SER A 35 -21.31 24.37 -38.40
C SER A 35 -20.95 22.89 -38.39
N SER A 36 -21.72 22.15 -37.56
CA SER A 36 -22.14 20.75 -37.71
C SER A 36 -21.08 19.65 -37.92
N HIS A 37 -20.89 18.82 -36.89
CA HIS A 37 -21.24 17.39 -36.96
C HIS A 37 -21.50 16.82 -35.55
N LEU A 38 -22.76 16.49 -35.32
CA LEU A 38 -23.30 15.97 -34.07
C LEU A 38 -22.98 14.47 -33.96
N ILE A 39 -21.80 14.09 -33.47
CA ILE A 39 -21.56 12.70 -33.07
C ILE A 39 -22.10 12.52 -31.65
N ARG A 40 -23.37 12.11 -31.54
CA ARG A 40 -23.93 11.56 -30.30
C ARG A 40 -23.23 10.24 -29.98
N GLY A 41 -22.08 10.32 -29.31
CA GLY A 41 -21.46 9.16 -28.66
C GLY A 41 -22.34 8.71 -27.51
N ARG A 42 -23.11 7.63 -27.68
CA ARG A 42 -23.72 6.93 -26.55
C ARG A 42 -22.58 6.40 -25.66
N PRO A 43 -22.65 6.52 -24.32
CA PRO A 43 -21.71 5.84 -23.45
C PRO A 43 -21.86 4.33 -23.68
N PHE A 44 -20.76 3.71 -24.10
CA PHE A 44 -20.65 2.28 -24.29
C PHE A 44 -20.60 1.59 -22.93
N GLN A 45 -21.75 1.38 -22.32
CA GLN A 45 -21.89 0.43 -21.24
C GLN A 45 -21.84 -0.99 -21.82
N GLN A 46 -20.62 -1.54 -21.96
CA GLN A 46 -20.49 -2.98 -22.13
C GLN A 46 -20.66 -3.66 -20.78
N ASN A 47 -21.82 -4.29 -20.60
CA ASN A 47 -22.07 -5.26 -19.56
C ASN A 47 -21.03 -6.39 -19.65
N PRO A 48 -20.16 -6.59 -18.64
CA PRO A 48 -19.09 -7.58 -18.68
C PRO A 48 -19.59 -9.03 -18.75
N ASN A 49 -20.89 -9.27 -18.58
CA ASN A 49 -21.51 -10.60 -18.64
C ASN A 49 -22.24 -10.90 -19.96
N LYS A 50 -22.23 -10.02 -20.97
CA LYS A 50 -22.93 -10.28 -22.24
C LYS A 50 -22.10 -11.23 -23.13
N ARG A 51 -22.38 -12.55 -23.05
CA ARG A 51 -21.88 -13.53 -24.02
C ARG A 51 -22.53 -13.29 -25.39
N VAL A 52 -21.78 -12.70 -26.31
CA VAL A 52 -22.17 -12.66 -27.73
C VAL A 52 -21.61 -13.90 -28.42
N SER A 53 -22.48 -14.85 -28.74
CA SER A 53 -22.14 -16.12 -29.40
C SER A 53 -22.05 -15.95 -30.91
N VAL A 54 -20.88 -15.58 -31.44
CA VAL A 54 -20.64 -15.59 -32.90
C VAL A 54 -19.98 -16.92 -33.30
N HIS A 55 -20.66 -17.69 -34.16
CA HIS A 55 -20.21 -18.99 -34.63
C HIS A 55 -19.27 -18.86 -35.84
N THR A 56 -17.96 -18.96 -35.64
CA THR A 56 -16.99 -19.34 -36.69
C THR A 56 -15.94 -20.31 -36.13
N ARG A 57 -15.74 -21.47 -36.78
CA ARG A 57 -14.94 -22.60 -36.26
C ARG A 57 -13.42 -22.35 -36.17
N ARG A 58 -12.86 -21.34 -36.85
CA ARG A 58 -11.42 -20.96 -36.77
C ARG A 58 -11.12 -19.66 -35.99
N GLY A 59 -12.11 -18.78 -35.77
CA GLY A 59 -11.90 -17.45 -35.17
C GLY A 59 -12.09 -17.35 -33.65
N LYS A 60 -12.74 -18.33 -33.01
CA LYS A 60 -13.00 -18.30 -31.56
C LYS A 60 -11.72 -18.36 -30.72
N LYS A 61 -10.75 -19.20 -31.10
CA LYS A 61 -9.48 -19.34 -30.35
C LYS A 61 -8.64 -18.06 -30.36
N ALA A 62 -8.49 -17.41 -31.52
CA ALA A 62 -7.69 -16.18 -31.64
C ALA A 62 -8.28 -15.02 -30.82
N LYS A 63 -9.61 -14.82 -30.85
CA LYS A 63 -10.28 -13.76 -30.09
C LYS A 63 -10.18 -13.97 -28.57
N THR A 64 -10.35 -15.21 -28.10
CA THR A 64 -10.19 -15.55 -26.67
C THR A 64 -8.76 -15.36 -26.18
N VAL A 65 -7.75 -15.70 -27.00
CA VAL A 65 -6.33 -15.51 -26.65
C VAL A 65 -5.96 -14.03 -26.56
N TYR A 66 -6.41 -13.19 -27.51
CA TYR A 66 -6.17 -11.75 -27.46
C TYR A 66 -6.77 -11.12 -26.21
N TYR A 67 -8.06 -11.40 -25.93
CA TYR A 67 -8.74 -10.85 -24.74
C TYR A 67 -8.07 -11.28 -23.44
N ARG A 68 -7.71 -12.57 -23.30
CA ARG A 68 -7.00 -13.09 -22.11
C ARG A 68 -5.65 -12.41 -21.91
N ARG A 69 -4.89 -12.20 -22.99
CA ARG A 69 -3.58 -11.52 -22.94
C ARG A 69 -3.73 -10.05 -22.55
N HIS A 70 -4.72 -9.35 -23.11
CA HIS A 70 -4.98 -7.94 -22.81
C HIS A 70 -5.43 -7.73 -21.36
N VAL A 71 -6.38 -8.54 -20.86
CA VAL A 71 -6.82 -8.47 -19.46
C VAL A 71 -5.67 -8.76 -18.50
N SER A 72 -4.84 -9.78 -18.80
CA SER A 72 -3.65 -10.08 -17.99
C SER A 72 -2.65 -8.93 -17.98
N PHE A 73 -2.47 -8.23 -19.10
CA PHE A 73 -1.60 -7.07 -19.19
C PHE A 73 -2.15 -5.89 -18.36
N MET A 74 -3.42 -5.55 -18.50
CA MET A 74 -4.07 -4.48 -17.73
C MET A 74 -4.03 -4.74 -16.22
N GLN A 75 -4.24 -5.99 -15.78
CA GLN A 75 -4.10 -6.39 -14.38
C GLN A 75 -2.68 -6.19 -13.84
N ARG A 76 -1.64 -6.45 -14.67
CA ARG A 76 -0.25 -6.18 -14.27
C ARG A 76 0.03 -4.68 -14.15
N VAL A 77 -0.50 -3.88 -15.08
CA VAL A 77 -0.36 -2.42 -15.04
C VAL A 77 -0.99 -1.85 -13.78
N SER A 78 -2.25 -2.23 -13.47
CA SER A 78 -2.93 -1.76 -12.26
C SER A 78 -2.23 -2.24 -10.98
N PHE A 79 -1.75 -3.48 -10.97
CA PHE A 79 -0.97 -4.01 -9.84
C PHE A 79 0.35 -3.24 -9.63
N MET A 80 1.08 -2.93 -10.70
CA MET A 80 2.31 -2.13 -10.60
C MET A 80 2.05 -0.70 -10.14
N GLN A 81 0.97 -0.07 -10.62
CA GLN A 81 0.54 1.23 -10.11
C GLN A 81 0.24 1.15 -8.60
N ARG A 82 -0.41 0.08 -8.14
CA ARG A 82 -0.69 -0.14 -6.72
C ARG A 82 0.60 -0.28 -5.89
N VAL A 83 1.59 -1.01 -6.40
CA VAL A 83 2.91 -1.10 -5.77
C VAL A 83 3.60 0.26 -5.70
N LEU A 84 3.57 1.05 -6.78
CA LEU A 84 4.18 2.38 -6.79
C LEU A 84 3.50 3.35 -5.81
N GLN A 85 2.18 3.29 -5.69
CA GLN A 85 1.43 4.08 -4.71
C GLN A 85 1.85 3.74 -3.27
N LEU A 86 1.94 2.44 -2.95
CA LEU A 86 2.33 2.00 -1.62
C LEU A 86 3.82 2.18 -1.34
N ALA A 87 4.67 2.30 -2.37
CA ALA A 87 6.10 2.54 -2.20
C ALA A 87 6.43 3.98 -1.74
N VAL A 88 5.46 4.90 -1.82
CA VAL A 88 5.60 6.24 -1.29
C VAL A 88 5.34 6.20 0.21
N ASP A 89 6.41 6.20 0.99
CA ASP A 89 6.35 6.20 2.45
C ASP A 89 6.14 7.63 3.01
N PRO A 90 4.99 7.93 3.66
CA PRO A 90 4.75 9.24 4.27
C PRO A 90 5.69 9.53 5.45
N ALA A 91 6.10 8.51 6.21
CA ALA A 91 6.93 8.66 7.41
C ALA A 91 8.37 9.04 7.04
N HIS A 92 8.91 8.42 6.00
CA HIS A 92 10.31 8.61 5.58
C HIS A 92 10.50 9.52 4.36
N ARG A 93 9.41 9.93 3.70
CA ARG A 93 9.37 10.83 2.51
C ARG A 93 10.30 10.43 1.36
N LYS A 94 10.73 9.16 1.31
CA LYS A 94 11.70 8.64 0.33
C LYS A 94 11.31 7.22 -0.08
N VAL A 95 11.44 6.92 -1.37
CA VAL A 95 11.23 5.58 -1.92
C VAL A 95 12.56 4.82 -1.90
N THR A 96 12.73 3.90 -0.94
CA THR A 96 13.93 3.06 -0.81
C THR A 96 13.72 1.67 -1.44
N PRO A 97 14.79 0.89 -1.68
CA PRO A 97 14.63 -0.52 -2.08
C PRO A 97 13.80 -1.34 -1.10
N ASN A 98 13.92 -1.06 0.21
CA ASN A 98 13.15 -1.71 1.26
C ASN A 98 11.67 -1.34 1.17
N SER A 99 11.37 -0.03 1.07
CA SER A 99 9.99 0.45 0.93
C SER A 99 9.30 -0.10 -0.32
N ARG A 100 10.02 -0.23 -1.45
CA ARG A 100 9.50 -0.91 -2.65
C ARG A 100 9.21 -2.39 -2.41
N ARG A 101 10.05 -3.08 -1.63
CA ARG A 101 9.85 -4.49 -1.29
C ARG A 101 8.62 -4.66 -0.40
N GLU A 102 8.47 -3.81 0.62
CA GLU A 102 7.30 -3.80 1.50
C GLU A 102 6.02 -3.50 0.72
N ALA A 103 6.03 -2.47 -0.13
CA ALA A 103 4.92 -2.13 -1.01
C ALA A 103 4.52 -3.30 -1.92
N PHE A 104 5.50 -4.02 -2.48
CA PHE A 104 5.24 -5.22 -3.27
C PHE A 104 4.59 -6.32 -2.44
N ILE A 105 5.06 -6.56 -1.21
CA ILE A 105 4.49 -7.56 -0.29
C ILE A 105 3.04 -7.20 0.04
N GLY A 106 2.78 -5.96 0.48
CA GLY A 106 1.45 -5.46 0.83
C GLY A 106 0.48 -5.58 -0.34
N ALA A 107 0.84 -5.04 -1.50
CA ALA A 107 0.03 -5.11 -2.71
C ALA A 107 -0.26 -6.56 -3.13
N THR A 108 0.73 -7.46 -3.02
CA THR A 108 0.55 -8.87 -3.37
C THR A 108 -0.44 -9.55 -2.44
N LEU A 109 -0.35 -9.30 -1.13
CA LEU A 109 -1.24 -9.90 -0.16
C LEU A 109 -2.67 -9.34 -0.25
N GLU A 110 -2.80 -8.05 -0.54
CA GLU A 110 -4.08 -7.40 -0.85
C GLU A 110 -4.71 -8.02 -2.11
N ALA A 111 -3.97 -8.14 -3.20
CA ALA A 111 -4.45 -8.73 -4.45
C ALA A 111 -4.84 -10.22 -4.30
N ARG A 112 -4.20 -10.95 -3.38
CA ARG A 112 -4.53 -12.34 -3.04
C ARG A 112 -5.71 -12.46 -2.04
N GLY A 113 -6.25 -11.35 -1.55
CA GLY A 113 -7.29 -11.33 -0.52
C GLY A 113 -6.84 -11.85 0.85
N ARG A 114 -5.53 -11.97 1.08
CA ARG A 114 -4.97 -12.42 2.36
C ARG A 114 -4.81 -11.28 3.36
N LEU A 115 -4.63 -10.06 2.84
CA LEU A 115 -4.59 -8.83 3.62
C LEU A 115 -5.85 -8.00 3.28
N PRO A 116 -6.65 -7.56 4.27
CA PRO A 116 -7.91 -6.87 4.00
C PRO A 116 -7.71 -5.49 3.33
N GLY A 117 -7.93 -5.44 2.01
CA GLY A 117 -7.87 -4.18 1.26
C GLY A 117 -9.11 -3.29 1.47
N PRO A 118 -9.03 -1.97 1.18
CA PRO A 118 -7.84 -1.27 0.71
C PRO A 118 -6.83 -1.00 1.84
N ILE A 119 -5.57 -1.39 1.62
CA ILE A 119 -4.48 -1.05 2.55
C ILE A 119 -3.92 0.36 2.30
N LYS A 120 -3.39 0.99 3.33
CA LYS A 120 -2.73 2.30 3.24
C LYS A 120 -1.38 2.23 3.95
N ARG A 121 -0.40 3.04 3.52
CA ARG A 121 0.83 3.25 4.29
C ARG A 121 0.48 3.92 5.61
N GLU A 122 1.02 3.40 6.70
CA GLU A 122 0.89 4.03 8.01
C GLU A 122 1.83 5.25 8.05
N ALA A 123 1.39 6.35 8.66
CA ALA A 123 2.05 7.64 8.53
C ALA A 123 3.07 7.94 9.63
N THR A 124 2.97 7.28 10.78
CA THR A 124 3.85 7.50 11.93
C THR A 124 5.14 6.70 11.86
N GLY A 125 5.20 5.66 11.01
CA GLY A 125 6.34 4.76 10.87
C GLY A 125 6.42 3.73 12.00
N LYS A 126 5.32 3.51 12.72
CA LYS A 126 5.24 2.45 13.74
C LYS A 126 5.02 1.08 13.12
N SER A 127 4.20 1.06 12.07
CA SER A 127 3.93 -0.12 11.25
C SER A 127 4.04 0.23 9.77
N GLU A 128 3.90 -0.76 8.90
CA GLU A 128 4.04 -0.54 7.47
C GLU A 128 2.72 -0.22 6.79
N PHE A 129 1.63 -0.84 7.23
CA PHE A 129 0.33 -0.68 6.62
C PHE A 129 -0.79 -0.61 7.65
N THR A 130 -1.85 0.12 7.33
CA THR A 130 -3.14 0.00 7.99
C THR A 130 -4.12 -0.61 7.00
N ASP A 131 -4.81 -1.68 7.42
CA ASP A 131 -5.82 -2.36 6.61
C ASP A 131 -7.19 -1.66 6.66
N ALA A 132 -8.14 -2.15 5.86
CA ALA A 132 -9.47 -1.55 5.79
C ALA A 132 -10.28 -1.59 7.10
N ARG A 133 -9.86 -2.42 8.06
CA ARG A 133 -10.50 -2.57 9.38
C ARG A 133 -9.80 -1.72 10.44
N GLY A 134 -8.79 -0.93 10.05
CA GLY A 134 -7.99 -0.13 10.96
C GLY A 134 -6.91 -0.93 11.69
N VAL A 135 -6.62 -2.17 11.29
CA VAL A 135 -5.56 -2.97 11.91
C VAL A 135 -4.22 -2.62 11.27
N ASN A 136 -3.23 -2.38 12.12
CA ASN A 136 -1.87 -2.09 11.70
C ASN A 136 -1.07 -3.39 11.45
N TRP A 137 -0.26 -3.38 10.39
CA TRP A 137 0.52 -4.50 9.91
C TRP A 137 1.97 -4.07 9.69
N ASP A 138 2.88 -4.75 10.38
CA ASP A 138 4.33 -4.58 10.21
C ASP A 138 4.90 -5.71 9.33
N VAL A 139 5.93 -5.40 8.52
CA VAL A 139 6.58 -6.40 7.65
C VAL A 139 7.95 -6.77 8.24
N LYS A 140 8.13 -8.03 8.64
CA LYS A 140 9.43 -8.54 9.11
C LYS A 140 10.03 -9.57 8.16
N GLY A 141 11.25 -9.28 7.73
CA GLY A 141 12.13 -10.22 7.04
C GLY A 141 13.23 -10.76 7.95
N PHE A 142 13.60 -12.02 7.76
CA PHE A 142 14.74 -12.65 8.42
C PHE A 142 15.66 -13.34 7.40
N HIS A 143 16.94 -13.47 7.74
CA HIS A 143 17.96 -13.96 6.81
C HIS A 143 18.73 -15.15 7.39
N SER A 144 18.70 -16.30 6.72
CA SER A 144 19.46 -17.49 7.14
C SER A 144 20.90 -17.50 6.64
N ASN A 145 21.21 -16.67 5.65
CA ASN A 145 22.48 -16.72 4.92
C ASN A 145 23.59 -15.85 5.54
N PHE A 146 23.30 -15.18 6.66
CA PHE A 146 24.27 -14.36 7.36
C PHE A 146 24.64 -14.99 8.70
N PRO A 147 25.88 -14.79 9.19
CA PRO A 147 26.24 -15.10 10.57
C PRO A 147 25.36 -14.33 11.56
N GLN A 148 25.07 -14.92 12.73
CA GLN A 148 24.18 -14.31 13.74
C GLN A 148 24.66 -12.93 14.21
N HIS A 149 25.97 -12.74 14.36
CA HIS A 149 26.58 -11.46 14.72
C HIS A 149 26.46 -10.39 13.61
N LYS A 150 26.19 -10.79 12.36
CA LYS A 150 25.91 -9.90 11.20
C LYS A 150 24.42 -9.83 10.85
N GLY A 151 23.53 -10.15 11.79
CA GLY A 151 22.08 -10.10 11.56
C GLY A 151 21.46 -11.36 10.96
N GLY A 152 22.19 -12.48 10.99
CA GLY A 152 21.67 -13.80 10.71
C GLY A 152 20.50 -14.20 11.61
N PHE A 153 19.70 -15.14 11.12
CA PHE A 153 18.56 -15.68 11.84
C PHE A 153 18.99 -16.34 13.15
N LEU A 154 18.35 -15.92 14.23
CA LEU A 154 18.43 -16.52 15.54
C LEU A 154 17.01 -16.57 16.10
N LEU A 155 16.51 -17.77 16.38
CA LEU A 155 15.11 -17.99 16.74
C LEU A 155 14.65 -17.14 17.95
N PRO A 156 15.37 -17.11 19.10
CA PRO A 156 15.00 -16.24 20.21
C PRO A 156 14.87 -14.75 19.84
N ARG A 157 15.78 -14.24 19.00
CA ARG A 157 15.74 -12.85 18.53
C ARG A 157 14.54 -12.60 17.61
N ALA A 158 14.23 -13.54 16.72
CA ALA A 158 13.06 -13.44 15.84
C ALA A 158 11.75 -13.44 16.64
N VAL A 159 11.61 -14.36 17.60
CA VAL A 159 10.44 -14.44 18.49
C VAL A 159 10.30 -13.19 19.36
N SER A 160 11.40 -12.65 19.88
CA SER A 160 11.39 -11.40 20.65
C SER A 160 10.89 -10.21 19.82
N LYS A 161 11.36 -10.08 18.57
CA LYS A 161 10.86 -9.05 17.65
C LYS A 161 9.36 -9.21 17.37
N LEU A 162 8.90 -10.42 17.07
CA LEU A 162 7.47 -10.69 16.85
C LEU A 162 6.63 -10.33 18.08
N ARG A 163 7.07 -10.73 19.26
CA ARG A 163 6.38 -10.41 20.51
C ARG A 163 6.25 -8.90 20.71
N LYS A 164 7.29 -8.13 20.39
CA LYS A 164 7.28 -6.68 20.51
C LYS A 164 6.17 -6.05 19.65
N GLU A 165 6.09 -6.41 18.38
CA GLU A 165 5.06 -5.84 17.47
C GLU A 165 3.65 -6.27 17.91
N LEU A 166 3.48 -7.55 18.25
CA LEU A 166 2.18 -8.08 18.68
C LEU A 166 1.69 -7.46 19.99
N ASN A 167 2.60 -7.19 20.94
CA ASN A 167 2.30 -6.48 22.19
C ASN A 167 2.01 -4.99 21.95
N GLY A 168 2.58 -4.40 20.89
CA GLY A 168 2.26 -3.05 20.41
C GLY A 168 0.87 -2.94 19.76
N GLY A 169 0.13 -4.04 19.64
CA GLY A 169 -1.20 -4.07 19.01
C GLY A 169 -1.17 -4.30 17.50
N GLU A 170 0.00 -4.52 16.92
CA GLU A 170 0.17 -4.69 15.47
C GLU A 170 0.07 -6.17 15.08
N ASN A 171 -0.33 -6.45 13.84
CA ASN A 171 -0.19 -7.77 13.23
C ASN A 171 1.08 -7.80 12.38
N VAL A 172 1.56 -8.99 12.04
CA VAL A 172 2.86 -9.14 11.34
C VAL A 172 2.73 -9.90 10.03
N ILE A 173 3.36 -9.37 9.00
CA ILE A 173 3.62 -10.05 7.74
C ILE A 173 5.08 -10.54 7.75
N LEU A 174 5.28 -11.84 7.63
CA LEU A 174 6.60 -12.46 7.62
C LEU A 174 7.11 -12.66 6.19
N ASP A 175 8.12 -11.90 5.77
CA ASP A 175 8.87 -12.15 4.53
C ASP A 175 9.90 -13.26 4.76
N THR A 176 9.56 -14.46 4.30
CA THR A 176 10.37 -15.66 4.42
C THR A 176 11.30 -15.91 3.24
N LYS A 177 11.37 -14.99 2.25
CA LYS A 177 12.19 -15.15 1.04
C LYS A 177 13.64 -15.58 1.35
N ASN A 178 14.22 -15.05 2.42
CA ASN A 178 15.61 -15.29 2.81
C ASN A 178 15.75 -16.26 4.01
N LEU A 179 14.68 -16.96 4.38
CA LEU A 179 14.70 -18.01 5.39
C LEU A 179 14.79 -19.40 4.75
N ASN A 180 15.71 -20.23 5.24
CA ASN A 180 15.75 -21.64 4.87
C ASN A 180 14.59 -22.43 5.51
N LYS A 181 14.25 -23.60 4.94
CA LYS A 181 13.13 -24.43 5.42
C LYS A 181 13.24 -24.83 6.91
N PRO A 182 14.41 -25.24 7.44
CA PRO A 182 14.56 -25.50 8.88
C PRO A 182 14.18 -24.32 9.77
N HIS A 183 14.64 -23.11 9.47
CA HIS A 183 14.34 -21.90 10.24
C HIS A 183 12.87 -21.50 10.12
N GLN A 184 12.27 -21.61 8.93
CA GLN A 184 10.81 -21.40 8.76
C GLN A 184 10.01 -22.36 9.65
N ARG A 185 10.37 -23.64 9.69
CA ARG A 185 9.69 -24.63 10.56
C ARG A 185 9.86 -24.31 12.04
N ALA A 186 11.06 -23.91 12.46
CA ALA A 186 11.32 -23.53 13.84
C ALA A 186 10.47 -22.32 14.25
N LEU A 187 10.42 -21.28 13.41
CA LEU A 187 9.62 -20.09 13.64
C LEU A 187 8.12 -20.41 13.66
N LYS A 188 7.64 -21.27 12.75
CA LYS A 188 6.23 -21.69 12.70
C LYS A 188 5.82 -22.43 13.97
N ARG A 189 6.68 -23.31 14.50
CA ARG A 189 6.41 -24.00 15.78
C ARG A 189 6.27 -23.00 16.93
N GLU A 190 7.15 -22.02 17.01
CA GLU A 190 7.07 -21.00 18.07
C GLU A 190 5.84 -20.11 17.94
N ILE A 191 5.50 -19.68 16.73
CA ILE A 191 4.26 -18.92 16.47
C ILE A 191 3.02 -19.70 16.93
N LYS A 192 2.96 -21.00 16.60
CA LYS A 192 1.87 -21.88 17.04
C LYS A 192 1.86 -22.05 18.56
N ARG A 193 3.02 -22.30 19.17
CA ARG A 193 3.16 -22.45 20.63
C ARG A 193 2.67 -21.21 21.39
N ASN A 194 2.88 -20.02 20.85
CA ASN A 194 2.43 -18.76 21.45
C ASN A 194 1.00 -18.35 21.03
N GLY A 195 0.31 -19.12 20.18
CA GLY A 195 -1.06 -18.82 19.73
C GLY A 195 -1.18 -17.61 18.78
N TRP A 196 -0.10 -17.20 18.12
CA TRP A 196 -0.06 -15.98 17.28
C TRP A 196 -0.55 -16.18 15.85
N GLU A 197 -0.98 -17.38 15.47
CA GLU A 197 -1.29 -17.76 14.08
C GLU A 197 -2.31 -16.84 13.40
N LYS A 198 -3.29 -16.33 14.15
CA LYS A 198 -4.34 -15.43 13.61
C LYS A 198 -3.85 -14.01 13.30
N ARG A 199 -2.71 -13.61 13.87
CA ARG A 199 -2.13 -12.26 13.76
C ARG A 199 -0.92 -12.22 12.82
N ILE A 200 -0.61 -13.33 12.17
CA ILE A 200 0.57 -13.48 11.32
C ILE A 200 0.20 -13.96 9.92
N ILE A 201 0.68 -13.26 8.89
CA ILE A 201 0.59 -13.69 7.49
C ILE A 201 1.99 -14.06 6.99
N TRP A 202 2.11 -15.24 6.39
CA TRP A 202 3.36 -15.71 5.77
C TRP A 202 3.43 -15.29 4.30
N PHE A 203 4.58 -14.76 3.89
CA PHE A 203 4.90 -14.35 2.52
C PHE A 203 6.29 -14.87 2.09
N PRO A 204 6.51 -15.20 0.80
CA PRO A 204 5.50 -15.42 -0.22
C PRO A 204 4.54 -16.57 0.11
#